data_AF-A0A956CD12-F1
#
_entry.id   AF-A0A956CD12-F1
#
_cell.length_a   1.000
_cell.length_b   1.000
_cell.length_c   1.000
_cell.angle_alpha   90.00
_cell.angle_beta   90.00
_cell.angle_gamma   90.00
#
_symmetry.space_group_name_H-M   'P 1'
#
loop_
_entity.id
_entity.type
_entity.pdbx_description
1 polymer ?
#
loop_
_entity_poly.entity_id
_entity_poly.type
_entity_poly.pdbx_seq_one_letter_code
_entity_poly.pdbx_strand_id
1 'polypeptide(L)'
;MSDRLGSFPPPSSPILVQREEPAPRESEIPEPEEPSFDWRTNALLFALTVLSVFFVGRSWTATDGTQGLASWASAWTFAVPLLAILLSHEFGHYIAARIHRVPASLPYFLPLPVLNPFGTLGAVIIMPRRIRSANALLDIGAAGPLAGMVVAIPVMLYGLSLSHLGPVGGGDGTYIQEGQSLLYWGLKALVFGHIPANMDVQLHPTALAAWVGFLITFLNLIPVGQLDGGHVAYSLFGQRQNRFARWLKFAPVLLLIYNFVLHMLPALRQAAAGGISSTPIQVWMPGISSVMNWFFLALLIFFMGRAGGGKHPPVDETHAELSPVRKVVAVVTLLLFVALFMPSPWVVY
;
A
#
# COMPACT_ATOMS: atom_id res chain seq x y z
N MET A 1 -68.52 7.68 -35.65
CA MET A 1 -67.61 6.65 -35.11
C MET A 1 -66.63 6.30 -36.22
N SER A 2 -65.65 7.16 -36.53
CA SER A 2 -64.32 7.28 -35.91
C SER A 2 -63.56 5.96 -35.82
N ASP A 3 -62.63 5.82 -36.76
CA ASP A 3 -61.24 5.35 -36.65
C ASP A 3 -60.92 4.12 -35.79
N ARG A 4 -60.54 3.01 -36.46
CA ARG A 4 -59.40 2.14 -36.07
C ARG A 4 -58.89 1.35 -37.29
N LEU A 5 -58.05 1.97 -38.12
CA LEU A 5 -57.08 1.25 -38.94
C LEU A 5 -55.71 1.46 -38.30
N GLY A 6 -55.13 0.37 -37.79
CA GLY A 6 -53.85 0.38 -37.10
C GLY A 6 -52.73 0.88 -38.01
N SER A 7 -52.04 1.92 -37.56
CA SER A 7 -50.80 2.40 -38.14
C SER A 7 -49.67 1.41 -37.79
N PHE A 8 -48.98 0.91 -38.82
CA PHE A 8 -47.68 0.26 -38.63
C PHE A 8 -46.66 1.32 -38.20
N PRO A 9 -45.75 1.02 -37.26
CA PRO A 9 -44.65 1.93 -36.94
C PRO A 9 -43.70 2.03 -38.13
N PRO A 10 -43.08 3.19 -38.39
CA PRO A 10 -42.09 3.32 -39.46
C PRO A 10 -40.87 2.43 -39.17
N PRO A 11 -40.18 1.91 -40.21
CA PRO A 11 -38.98 1.12 -40.01
C PRO A 11 -37.94 1.94 -39.25
N SER A 12 -37.42 1.36 -38.17
CA SER A 12 -36.33 1.91 -37.38
C SER A 12 -35.15 2.26 -38.28
N SER A 13 -34.61 3.48 -38.10
CA SER A 13 -33.40 3.95 -38.76
C SER A 13 -32.30 2.89 -38.67
N PRO A 14 -31.52 2.66 -39.74
CA PRO A 14 -30.39 1.74 -39.66
C PRO A 14 -29.48 2.17 -38.53
N ILE A 15 -29.18 1.24 -37.62
CA ILE A 15 -28.17 1.42 -36.58
C ILE A 15 -26.88 1.79 -37.32
N LEU A 16 -26.51 3.07 -37.26
CA LEU A 16 -25.18 3.51 -37.62
C LEU A 16 -24.25 2.80 -36.63
N VAL A 17 -23.71 1.66 -37.05
CA VAL A 17 -22.54 1.07 -36.43
C VAL A 17 -21.48 2.16 -36.54
N GLN A 18 -21.27 2.91 -35.45
CA GLN A 18 -20.09 3.73 -35.31
C GLN A 18 -18.92 2.78 -35.55
N ARG A 19 -18.29 2.90 -36.71
CA ARG A 19 -16.98 2.30 -36.92
C ARG A 19 -16.13 2.87 -35.79
N GLU A 20 -15.76 2.03 -34.83
CA GLU A 20 -14.66 2.37 -33.93
C GLU A 20 -13.50 2.80 -34.83
N GLU A 21 -13.09 4.06 -34.70
CA GLU A 21 -11.93 4.56 -35.42
C GLU A 21 -10.77 3.61 -35.14
N PRO A 22 -10.04 3.17 -36.18
CA PRO A 22 -8.88 2.33 -35.98
C PRO A 22 -7.91 3.07 -35.05
N ALA A 23 -7.35 2.34 -34.07
CA ALA A 23 -6.41 2.92 -33.13
C ALA A 23 -5.30 3.69 -33.89
N PRO A 24 -4.91 4.88 -33.42
CA PRO A 24 -3.92 5.72 -34.10
C PRO A 24 -2.62 4.94 -34.35
N ARG A 25 -1.99 5.20 -35.49
CA ARG A 25 -0.73 4.52 -35.85
C ARG A 25 0.36 4.95 -34.89
N GLU A 26 1.33 4.06 -34.63
CA GLU A 26 2.43 4.30 -33.68
C GLU A 26 3.22 5.59 -33.96
N SER A 27 3.28 6.02 -35.22
CA SER A 27 3.90 7.29 -35.65
C SER A 27 3.12 8.56 -35.29
N GLU A 28 1.86 8.44 -34.88
CA GLU A 28 0.95 9.56 -34.57
C GLU A 28 0.84 9.82 -33.06
N ILE A 29 1.44 8.97 -32.22
CA ILE A 29 1.42 9.15 -30.76
C ILE A 29 2.64 10.01 -30.38
N PRO A 30 2.45 11.28 -29.96
CA PRO A 30 3.55 12.12 -29.54
C PRO A 30 4.36 11.45 -28.43
N GLU A 31 5.69 11.58 -28.49
CA GLU A 31 6.54 11.08 -27.41
C GLU A 31 6.12 11.77 -26.10
N PRO A 32 5.99 11.01 -25.00
CA PRO A 32 5.63 11.60 -23.73
C PRO A 32 6.67 12.67 -23.35
N GLU A 33 6.21 13.91 -23.20
CA GLU A 33 7.06 15.02 -22.74
C GLU A 33 7.70 14.66 -21.40
N GLU A 34 9.00 14.92 -21.25
CA GLU A 34 9.68 14.74 -19.97
C GLU A 34 9.04 15.68 -18.93
N PRO A 35 8.66 15.17 -17.74
CA PRO A 35 8.10 16.01 -16.70
C PRO A 35 9.09 17.11 -16.32
N SER A 36 8.61 18.33 -16.15
CA SER A 36 9.46 19.48 -15.81
C SER A 36 10.21 19.23 -14.50
N PHE A 37 11.54 19.30 -14.56
CA PHE A 37 12.40 19.03 -13.42
C PHE A 37 12.46 20.22 -12.47
N ASP A 38 11.56 20.26 -11.48
CA ASP A 38 11.64 21.21 -10.37
C ASP A 38 12.31 20.59 -9.13
N TRP A 39 13.64 20.71 -9.08
CA TRP A 39 14.42 20.20 -7.95
C TRP A 39 14.07 20.86 -6.62
N ARG A 40 13.57 22.11 -6.64
CA ARG A 40 13.26 22.86 -5.41
C ARG A 40 12.05 22.26 -4.71
N THR A 41 11.00 21.96 -5.48
CA THR A 41 9.79 21.31 -4.95
C THR A 41 10.12 19.92 -4.40
N ASN A 42 10.90 19.12 -5.13
CA ASN A 42 11.33 17.80 -4.67
C ASN A 42 12.15 17.88 -3.37
N ALA A 43 13.13 18.78 -3.30
CA ALA A 43 13.96 18.97 -2.11
C ALA A 43 13.15 19.47 -0.91
N LEU A 44 12.23 20.42 -1.12
CA LEU A 44 11.35 20.94 -0.07
C LEU A 44 10.45 19.85 0.49
N LEU A 45 9.77 19.09 -0.39
CA LEU A 45 8.88 18.01 0.00
C LEU A 45 9.62 16.88 0.72
N PHE A 46 10.83 16.54 0.26
CA PHE A 46 11.69 15.61 0.97
C PHE A 46 12.06 16.13 2.36
N ALA A 47 12.52 17.38 2.47
CA ALA A 47 12.86 17.98 3.77
C ALA A 47 11.66 18.01 4.73
N LEU A 48 10.48 18.39 4.25
CA LEU A 48 9.24 18.36 5.04
C LEU A 48 8.88 16.93 5.47
N THR A 49 9.11 15.94 4.62
CA THR A 49 8.87 14.54 4.95
C THR A 49 9.86 14.04 6.00
N VAL A 50 11.13 14.39 5.91
CA VAL A 50 12.12 14.10 6.96
C VAL A 50 11.67 14.70 8.28
N LEU A 51 11.32 15.99 8.32
CA LEU A 51 10.84 16.65 9.54
C LEU A 51 9.59 15.97 10.12
N SER A 52 8.66 15.60 9.24
CA SER A 52 7.41 14.93 9.59
C SER A 52 7.64 13.53 10.18
N VAL A 53 8.50 12.73 9.56
CA VAL A 53 8.86 11.39 10.05
C VAL A 53 9.66 11.48 11.35
N PHE A 54 10.53 12.48 11.54
CA PHE A 54 11.20 12.71 12.82
C PHE A 54 10.22 13.14 13.91
N PHE A 55 9.26 14.01 13.59
CA PHE A 55 8.23 14.46 14.52
C PHE A 55 7.40 13.27 15.04
N VAL A 56 6.99 12.37 14.15
CA VAL A 56 6.26 11.15 14.53
C VAL A 56 7.18 10.11 15.17
N GLY A 57 8.42 9.94 14.69
CA GLY A 57 9.41 9.04 15.28
C GLY A 57 9.71 9.35 16.75
N ARG A 58 9.56 10.61 17.16
CA ARG A 58 9.61 10.99 18.58
C ARG A 58 8.55 10.28 19.41
N SER A 59 7.29 10.16 18.95
CA SER A 59 6.25 9.48 19.74
C SER A 59 6.50 7.98 19.88
N TRP A 60 7.21 7.38 18.92
CA TRP A 60 7.56 5.95 18.96
C TRP A 60 8.84 5.64 19.76
N THR A 61 9.65 6.65 20.03
CA THR A 61 10.95 6.48 20.71
C THR A 61 11.01 7.14 22.08
N ALA A 62 10.02 7.98 22.41
CA ALA A 62 9.91 8.62 23.71
C ALA A 62 9.65 7.56 24.78
N THR A 63 10.59 7.45 25.71
CA THR A 63 10.46 6.69 26.97
C THR A 63 10.20 7.66 28.12
N ASP A 64 9.58 7.17 29.20
CA ASP A 64 9.32 7.97 30.40
C ASP A 64 10.60 8.66 30.90
N GLY A 65 10.60 10.00 30.87
CA GLY A 65 11.74 10.84 31.29
C GLY A 65 12.63 11.37 30.15
N THR A 66 12.49 10.88 28.91
CA THR A 66 13.21 11.46 27.76
C THR A 66 12.49 12.69 27.21
N GLN A 67 12.95 13.89 27.61
CA GLN A 67 12.37 15.17 27.18
C GLN A 67 13.36 16.02 26.37
N GLY A 68 12.84 17.05 25.69
CA GLY A 68 13.66 18.01 24.95
C GLY A 68 14.44 17.37 23.80
N LEU A 69 15.67 17.85 23.56
CA LEU A 69 16.51 17.44 22.45
C LEU A 69 16.82 15.94 22.41
N ALA A 70 16.86 15.27 23.57
CA ALA A 70 17.12 13.83 23.64
C ALA A 70 16.04 13.00 22.94
N SER A 71 14.77 13.40 23.06
CA SER A 71 13.64 12.73 22.38
C SER A 71 13.64 12.93 20.86
N TRP A 72 14.22 14.02 20.37
CA TRP A 72 14.45 14.22 18.94
C TRP A 72 15.65 13.40 18.46
N ALA A 73 16.68 13.31 19.30
CA ALA A 73 17.86 12.52 19.03
C ALA A 73 17.63 11.01 19.13
N SER A 74 16.50 10.52 19.67
CA SER A 74 16.12 9.10 19.63
C SER A 74 15.30 8.74 18.37
N ALA A 75 14.60 9.72 17.79
CA ALA A 75 13.71 9.54 16.64
C ALA A 75 14.41 8.98 15.38
N TRP A 76 15.72 9.20 15.22
CA TRP A 76 16.50 8.65 14.10
C TRP A 76 16.43 7.12 14.01
N THR A 77 16.29 6.43 15.14
CA THR A 77 16.21 4.95 15.18
C THR A 77 14.95 4.41 14.50
N PHE A 78 13.93 5.25 14.32
CA PHE A 78 12.75 4.98 13.49
C PHE A 78 12.85 5.67 12.13
N ALA A 79 13.20 6.96 12.11
CA ALA A 79 13.12 7.80 10.92
C ALA A 79 14.11 7.40 9.82
N VAL A 80 15.38 7.15 10.18
CA VAL A 80 16.42 6.81 9.19
C VAL A 80 16.11 5.47 8.51
N PRO A 81 15.78 4.39 9.23
CA PRO A 81 15.41 3.14 8.58
C PRO A 81 14.16 3.25 7.69
N LEU A 82 13.11 3.95 8.15
CA LEU A 82 11.89 4.13 7.35
C LEU A 82 12.19 4.89 6.04
N LEU A 83 12.91 6.01 6.14
CA LEU A 83 13.28 6.80 4.97
C LEU A 83 14.19 6.01 4.02
N ALA A 84 15.11 5.20 4.54
CA ALA A 84 15.97 4.35 3.71
C ALA A 84 15.15 3.34 2.89
N ILE A 85 14.16 2.69 3.51
CA ILE A 85 13.29 1.73 2.83
C ILE A 85 12.46 2.43 1.74
N LEU A 86 11.85 3.58 2.06
CA LEU A 86 11.05 4.36 1.11
C LEU A 86 11.88 4.88 -0.06
N LEU A 87 13.06 5.43 0.22
CA LEU A 87 13.99 5.88 -0.80
C LEU A 87 14.39 4.72 -1.71
N SER A 88 14.78 3.57 -1.15
CA SER A 88 15.15 2.41 -1.94
C SER A 88 13.99 1.89 -2.80
N HIS A 89 12.76 1.91 -2.30
CA HIS A 89 11.56 1.57 -3.08
C HIS A 89 11.39 2.49 -4.27
N GLU A 90 11.34 3.81 -4.05
CA GLU A 90 11.12 4.75 -5.15
C GLU A 90 12.28 4.81 -6.13
N PHE A 91 13.53 4.77 -5.65
CA PHE A 91 14.69 4.70 -6.53
C PHE A 91 14.72 3.40 -7.34
N GLY A 92 14.16 2.30 -6.82
CA GLY A 92 13.97 1.07 -7.60
C GLY A 92 13.11 1.31 -8.84
N HIS A 93 11.95 1.95 -8.68
CA HIS A 93 11.11 2.35 -9.81
C HIS A 93 11.82 3.32 -10.76
N TYR A 94 12.45 4.37 -10.21
CA TYR A 94 13.14 5.39 -10.99
C TYR A 94 14.24 4.78 -11.87
N ILE A 95 15.11 3.96 -11.29
CA ILE A 95 16.22 3.32 -12.00
C ILE A 95 15.67 2.39 -13.10
N ALA A 96 14.67 1.58 -12.80
CA ALA A 96 14.04 0.71 -13.80
C ALA A 96 13.42 1.52 -14.96
N ALA A 97 12.74 2.62 -14.66
CA ALA A 97 12.17 3.51 -15.67
C ALA A 97 13.26 4.12 -16.56
N ARG A 98 14.38 4.56 -15.98
CA ARG A 98 15.53 5.09 -16.71
C ARG A 98 16.18 4.04 -17.62
N ILE A 99 16.33 2.80 -17.16
CA ILE A 99 16.86 1.68 -17.97
C ILE A 99 15.96 1.44 -19.18
N HIS A 100 14.64 1.48 -18.98
CA HIS A 100 13.64 1.28 -20.05
C HIS A 100 13.31 2.54 -20.86
N ARG A 101 14.00 3.65 -20.61
CA ARG A 101 13.76 4.96 -21.25
C ARG A 101 12.30 5.42 -21.13
N VAL A 102 11.65 5.08 -20.03
CA VAL A 102 10.33 5.61 -19.67
C VAL A 102 10.56 6.92 -18.91
N PRO A 103 9.98 8.05 -19.35
CA PRO A 103 10.14 9.31 -18.64
C PRO A 103 9.51 9.19 -17.24
N ALA A 104 10.28 9.55 -16.23
CA ALA A 104 9.90 9.45 -14.84
C ALA A 104 10.42 10.68 -14.08
N SER A 105 9.59 11.26 -13.23
CA SER A 105 10.02 12.33 -12.34
C SER A 105 10.97 11.81 -11.26
N LEU A 106 11.58 12.72 -10.50
CA LEU A 106 12.08 12.34 -9.17
C LEU A 106 10.91 12.02 -8.23
N PRO A 107 11.16 11.29 -7.13
CA PRO A 107 10.12 10.97 -6.17
C PRO A 107 9.64 12.21 -5.40
N TYR A 108 8.32 12.46 -5.45
CA TYR A 108 7.67 13.47 -4.63
C TYR A 108 7.28 12.84 -3.29
N PHE A 109 7.98 13.21 -2.21
CA PHE A 109 7.67 12.73 -0.87
C PHE A 109 6.49 13.49 -0.26
N LEU A 110 5.56 12.77 0.35
CA LEU A 110 4.32 13.34 0.88
C LEU A 110 4.33 13.30 2.43
N PRO A 111 4.58 14.45 3.10
CA PRO A 111 4.57 14.51 4.56
C PRO A 111 3.15 14.42 5.11
N LEU A 112 2.95 13.70 6.23
CA LEU A 112 1.66 13.68 6.93
C LEU A 112 1.83 13.48 8.46
N PRO A 113 2.36 14.48 9.18
CA PRO A 113 2.83 14.30 10.57
C PRO A 113 1.73 14.10 11.61
N VAL A 114 0.51 14.59 11.35
CA VAL A 114 -0.57 14.63 12.34
C VAL A 114 -1.63 13.55 12.11
N LEU A 115 -1.93 13.28 10.83
CA LEU A 115 -3.03 12.37 10.46
C LEU A 115 -2.57 10.94 10.20
N ASN A 116 -1.25 10.70 10.12
CA ASN A 116 -0.69 9.38 9.84
C ASN A 116 0.33 8.99 10.91
N PRO A 117 0.22 7.77 11.47
CA PRO A 117 1.07 7.31 12.58
C PRO A 117 2.53 7.07 12.20
N PHE A 118 2.91 7.27 10.93
CA PHE A 118 4.28 7.06 10.43
C PHE A 118 4.90 8.36 9.88
N GLY A 119 4.15 9.46 9.86
CA GLY A 119 4.63 10.77 9.43
C GLY A 119 4.77 10.94 7.92
N THR A 120 4.32 10.00 7.10
CA THR A 120 4.38 10.10 5.63
C THR A 120 3.27 9.29 4.96
N LEU A 121 2.83 9.74 3.79
CA LEU A 121 2.01 8.95 2.87
C LEU A 121 2.86 8.11 1.89
N GLY A 122 4.19 8.12 2.05
CA GLY A 122 5.14 7.57 1.12
C GLY A 122 5.65 8.61 0.12
N ALA A 123 6.07 8.15 -1.03
CA ALA A 123 6.47 8.98 -2.15
C ALA A 123 5.81 8.47 -3.43
N VAL A 124 5.75 9.34 -4.43
CA VAL A 124 5.15 9.02 -5.72
C VAL A 124 6.04 9.54 -6.83
N ILE A 125 6.26 8.70 -7.84
CA ILE A 125 6.88 9.10 -9.09
C ILE A 125 5.79 9.34 -10.14
N ILE A 126 5.92 10.42 -10.89
CA ILE A 126 5.05 10.73 -12.02
C ILE A 126 5.62 10.05 -13.26
N MET A 127 4.81 9.20 -13.87
CA MET A 127 5.11 8.48 -15.11
C MET A 127 3.92 8.53 -16.08
N PRO A 128 4.13 8.32 -17.39
CA PRO A 128 3.06 8.19 -18.36
C PRO A 128 2.05 7.11 -17.97
N ARG A 129 0.75 7.37 -18.22
CA ARG A 129 -0.32 6.42 -17.91
C ARG A 129 -0.21 5.10 -18.68
N ARG A 130 0.45 5.08 -19.84
CA ARG A 130 0.65 3.88 -20.66
C ARG A 130 2.13 3.65 -20.87
N ILE A 131 2.60 2.49 -20.45
CA ILE A 131 3.94 1.99 -20.74
C ILE A 131 3.82 1.05 -21.93
N ARG A 132 4.64 1.29 -22.97
CA ARG A 132 4.51 0.64 -24.28
C ARG A 132 4.81 -0.86 -24.25
N SER A 133 5.76 -1.30 -23.40
CA SER A 133 6.21 -2.69 -23.34
C SER A 133 5.80 -3.38 -22.03
N ALA A 134 5.31 -4.62 -22.14
CA ALA A 134 4.96 -5.45 -20.98
C ALA A 134 6.19 -5.78 -20.11
N ASN A 135 7.37 -5.88 -20.73
CA ASN A 135 8.63 -6.10 -20.02
C ASN A 135 9.01 -4.88 -19.17
N ALA A 136 8.92 -3.67 -19.75
CA ALA A 136 9.19 -2.43 -19.02
C ALA A 136 8.16 -2.23 -17.89
N LEU A 137 6.88 -2.53 -18.16
CA LEU A 137 5.81 -2.47 -17.15
C LEU A 137 6.11 -3.36 -15.95
N LEU A 138 6.49 -4.62 -16.21
CA LEU A 138 6.86 -5.56 -15.16
C LEU A 138 8.10 -5.09 -14.40
N ASP A 139 9.18 -4.77 -15.11
CA ASP A 139 10.47 -4.45 -14.50
C ASP A 139 10.32 -3.21 -13.60
N ILE A 140 9.60 -2.18 -14.07
CA ILE A 140 9.29 -0.99 -13.26
C ILE A 140 8.40 -1.36 -12.08
N GLY A 141 7.30 -2.09 -12.29
CA GLY A 141 6.37 -2.46 -11.22
C GLY A 141 6.98 -3.35 -10.14
N ALA A 142 7.91 -4.24 -10.49
CA ALA A 142 8.59 -5.12 -9.53
C ALA A 142 9.79 -4.45 -8.84
N ALA A 143 10.51 -3.54 -9.51
CA ALA A 143 11.77 -3.01 -9.02
C ALA A 143 11.63 -2.26 -7.68
N GLY A 144 10.60 -1.44 -7.51
CA GLY A 144 10.42 -0.69 -6.26
C GLY A 144 10.17 -1.60 -5.04
N PRO A 145 9.11 -2.45 -5.06
CA PRO A 145 8.86 -3.41 -4.00
C PRO A 145 10.07 -4.28 -3.65
N LEU A 146 10.77 -4.81 -4.67
CA LEU A 146 11.94 -5.67 -4.44
C LEU A 146 13.12 -4.88 -3.83
N ALA A 147 13.39 -3.67 -4.32
CA ALA A 147 14.46 -2.82 -3.77
C ALA A 147 14.17 -2.40 -2.33
N GLY A 148 12.91 -2.03 -2.03
CA GLY A 148 12.47 -1.74 -0.67
C GLY A 148 12.66 -2.93 0.27
N MET A 149 12.29 -4.14 -0.16
CA MET A 149 12.43 -5.36 0.64
C MET A 149 13.88 -5.78 0.88
N VAL A 150 14.78 -5.55 -0.08
CA VAL A 150 16.24 -5.78 0.10
C VAL A 150 16.79 -4.96 1.26
N VAL A 151 16.23 -3.78 1.54
CA VAL A 151 16.61 -2.95 2.70
C VAL A 151 15.77 -3.30 3.93
N ALA A 152 14.46 -3.51 3.78
CA ALA A 152 13.56 -3.73 4.91
C ALA A 152 13.83 -5.02 5.66
N ILE A 153 14.22 -6.12 4.98
CA ILE A 153 14.49 -7.41 5.65
C ILE A 153 15.72 -7.32 6.58
N PRO A 154 16.90 -6.83 6.14
CA PRO A 154 18.03 -6.61 7.04
C PRO A 154 17.72 -5.65 8.19
N VAL A 155 17.02 -4.56 7.92
CA VAL A 155 16.61 -3.61 8.96
C VAL A 155 15.67 -4.28 9.97
N MET A 156 14.73 -5.11 9.51
CA MET A 156 13.85 -5.89 10.39
C MET A 156 14.66 -6.83 11.28
N LEU A 157 15.58 -7.62 10.71
CA LEU A 157 16.42 -8.54 11.48
C LEU A 157 17.27 -7.81 12.52
N TYR A 158 17.89 -6.69 12.12
CA TYR A 158 18.66 -5.85 13.04
C TYR A 158 17.78 -5.26 14.15
N GLY A 159 16.62 -4.70 13.79
CA GLY A 159 15.66 -4.17 14.76
C GLY A 159 15.14 -5.25 15.72
N LEU A 160 14.86 -6.45 15.24
CA LEU A 160 14.45 -7.59 16.07
C LEU A 160 15.56 -8.01 17.03
N SER A 161 16.83 -7.96 16.60
CA SER A 161 17.97 -8.23 17.51
C SER A 161 18.13 -7.22 18.65
N LEU A 162 17.57 -6.02 18.49
CA LEU A 162 17.50 -4.98 19.52
C LEU A 162 16.19 -5.01 20.32
N SER A 163 15.23 -5.82 19.90
CA SER A 163 13.93 -5.99 20.57
C SER A 163 14.05 -6.99 21.72
N HIS A 164 13.08 -7.00 22.64
CA HIS A 164 13.07 -7.93 23.77
C HIS A 164 11.68 -8.54 23.98
N LEU A 165 11.60 -9.65 24.70
CA LEU A 165 10.32 -10.26 25.07
C LEU A 165 9.75 -9.59 26.32
N GLY A 166 8.47 -9.27 26.28
CA GLY A 166 7.73 -8.71 27.41
C GLY A 166 6.31 -9.28 27.50
N PRO A 167 5.62 -9.13 28.63
CA PRO A 167 4.24 -9.61 28.77
C PRO A 167 3.31 -8.96 27.75
N VAL A 168 2.37 -9.74 27.20
CA VAL A 168 1.27 -9.19 26.38
C VAL A 168 0.43 -8.28 27.25
N GLY A 169 0.26 -7.01 26.84
CA GLY A 169 -0.50 -6.03 27.60
C GLY A 169 0.12 -5.63 28.95
N GLY A 170 1.45 -5.76 29.09
CA GLY A 170 2.16 -5.57 30.36
C GLY A 170 2.24 -4.16 30.95
N GLY A 171 1.46 -3.19 30.47
CA GLY A 171 1.41 -1.84 31.02
C GLY A 171 -0.02 -1.36 31.26
N ASP A 172 -0.23 -0.52 32.27
CA ASP A 172 -1.53 0.10 32.62
C ASP A 172 -2.04 1.13 31.57
N GLY A 173 -1.51 1.08 30.34
CA GLY A 173 -1.73 2.07 29.29
C GLY A 173 -2.07 1.44 27.94
N THR A 174 -2.49 2.30 27.02
CA THR A 174 -2.80 1.93 25.65
C THR A 174 -1.56 1.42 24.93
N TYR A 175 -1.66 0.29 24.24
CA TYR A 175 -0.56 -0.24 23.43
C TYR A 175 -1.02 -0.59 22.01
N ILE A 176 -0.08 -0.63 21.08
CA ILE A 176 -0.35 -0.93 19.67
C ILE A 176 0.24 -2.29 19.35
N GLN A 177 -0.61 -3.19 18.90
CA GLN A 177 -0.20 -4.49 18.38
C GLN A 177 -0.10 -4.42 16.86
N GLU A 178 1.08 -4.76 16.34
CA GLU A 178 1.35 -4.77 14.92
C GLU A 178 0.78 -6.01 14.22
N GLY A 179 0.36 -5.83 12.97
CA GLY A 179 -0.20 -6.87 12.13
C GLY A 179 0.82 -7.95 11.79
N GLN A 180 0.39 -9.20 11.87
CA GLN A 180 1.25 -10.34 11.56
C GLN A 180 1.11 -10.74 10.09
N SER A 181 2.20 -10.61 9.33
CA SER A 181 2.34 -11.24 8.01
C SER A 181 3.15 -12.53 8.10
N LEU A 182 3.07 -13.41 7.10
CA LEU A 182 3.83 -14.66 7.10
C LEU A 182 5.34 -14.41 7.14
N LEU A 183 5.82 -13.42 6.38
CA LEU A 183 7.23 -13.04 6.38
C LEU A 183 7.64 -12.51 7.76
N TYR A 184 6.87 -11.57 8.31
CA TYR A 184 7.18 -10.96 9.60
C TYR A 184 7.16 -11.99 10.74
N TRP A 185 6.16 -12.86 10.75
CA TRP A 185 6.07 -13.97 11.70
C TRP A 185 7.26 -14.93 11.59
N GLY A 186 7.67 -15.27 10.36
CA GLY A 186 8.86 -16.09 10.12
C GLY A 186 10.15 -15.44 10.60
N LEU A 187 10.33 -14.13 10.41
CA LEU A 187 11.49 -13.38 10.89
C LEU A 187 11.50 -13.28 12.43
N LYS A 188 10.34 -13.06 13.07
CA LYS A 188 10.23 -13.11 14.54
C LYS A 188 10.62 -14.49 15.07
N ALA A 189 10.09 -15.55 14.47
CA ALA A 189 10.41 -16.92 14.85
C ALA A 189 11.90 -17.25 14.63
N LEU A 190 12.53 -16.71 13.59
CA LEU A 190 13.96 -16.88 13.33
C LEU A 190 14.84 -16.27 14.44
N VAL A 191 14.46 -15.09 14.95
CA VAL A 191 15.26 -14.35 15.95
C VAL A 191 14.97 -14.81 17.38
N PHE A 192 13.70 -14.99 17.73
CA PHE A 192 13.28 -15.29 19.11
C PHE A 192 12.93 -16.77 19.35
N GLY A 193 12.78 -17.57 18.30
CA GLY A 193 12.32 -18.95 18.42
C GLY A 193 10.87 -19.03 18.90
N HIS A 194 10.62 -19.89 19.89
CA HIS A 194 9.30 -20.05 20.47
C HIS A 194 8.98 -18.90 21.45
N ILE A 195 7.96 -18.12 21.13
CA ILE A 195 7.44 -17.04 22.00
C ILE A 195 6.27 -17.60 22.81
N PRO A 196 6.33 -17.58 24.15
CA PRO A 196 5.22 -18.02 25.01
C PRO A 196 3.93 -17.22 24.76
N ALA A 197 2.77 -17.85 24.93
CA ALA A 197 1.47 -17.23 24.62
C ALA A 197 1.14 -15.97 25.45
N ASN A 198 1.79 -15.78 26.60
CA ASN A 198 1.64 -14.61 27.47
C ASN A 198 2.71 -13.54 27.23
N MET A 199 3.60 -13.73 26.25
CA MET A 199 4.64 -12.78 25.88
C MET A 199 4.51 -12.37 24.42
N ASP A 200 4.98 -11.17 24.10
CA ASP A 200 5.21 -10.72 22.73
C ASP A 200 6.53 -9.95 22.64
N VAL A 201 6.97 -9.72 21.41
CA VAL A 201 8.18 -8.94 21.12
C VAL A 201 7.86 -7.46 21.30
N GLN A 202 8.51 -6.83 22.28
CA GLN A 202 8.52 -5.38 22.46
C GLN A 202 9.47 -4.79 21.42
N LEU A 203 8.90 -4.27 20.33
CA LEU A 203 9.65 -3.86 19.15
C LEU A 203 10.55 -2.65 19.43
N HIS A 204 11.82 -2.78 19.05
CA HIS A 204 12.68 -1.63 18.89
C HIS A 204 12.14 -0.72 17.77
N PRO A 205 12.24 0.63 17.86
CA PRO A 205 11.72 1.54 16.83
C PRO A 205 12.26 1.26 15.41
N THR A 206 13.47 0.71 15.30
CA THR A 206 14.04 0.24 14.02
C THR A 206 13.27 -0.94 13.42
N ALA A 207 12.84 -1.89 14.25
CA ALA A 207 12.00 -3.01 13.79
C ALA A 207 10.62 -2.50 13.38
N LEU A 208 10.05 -1.57 14.15
CA LEU A 208 8.78 -0.93 13.82
C LEU A 208 8.87 -0.21 12.45
N ALA A 209 9.95 0.54 12.19
CA ALA A 209 10.18 1.18 10.90
C ALA A 209 10.22 0.17 9.72
N ALA A 210 10.87 -0.98 9.91
CA ALA A 210 10.86 -2.04 8.91
C ALA A 210 9.48 -2.69 8.74
N TRP A 211 8.72 -2.84 9.83
CA TRP A 211 7.34 -3.32 9.79
C TRP A 211 6.44 -2.37 8.97
N VAL A 212 6.60 -1.05 9.15
CA VAL A 212 5.94 -0.05 8.31
C VAL A 212 6.36 -0.19 6.84
N GLY A 213 7.64 -0.45 6.58
CA GLY A 213 8.13 -0.79 5.24
C GLY A 213 7.39 -1.98 4.62
N PHE A 214 7.24 -3.08 5.39
CA PHE A 214 6.47 -4.25 4.95
C PHE A 214 5.01 -3.91 4.66
N LEU A 215 4.38 -3.09 5.48
CA LEU A 215 3.01 -2.62 5.27
C LEU A 215 2.89 -1.81 3.97
N ILE A 216 3.80 -0.86 3.73
CA ILE A 216 3.78 -0.01 2.53
C ILE A 216 4.01 -0.85 1.27
N THR A 217 4.99 -1.77 1.30
CA THR A 217 5.21 -2.70 0.20
C THR A 217 4.00 -3.62 -0.03
N PHE A 218 3.35 -4.12 1.03
CA PHE A 218 2.12 -4.88 0.91
C PHE A 218 1.02 -4.10 0.19
N LEU A 219 0.78 -2.85 0.59
CA LEU A 219 -0.24 -2.00 -0.01
C LEU A 219 0.05 -1.72 -1.49
N ASN A 220 1.31 -1.43 -1.83
CA ASN A 220 1.74 -1.20 -3.21
C ASN A 220 1.64 -2.47 -4.07
N LEU A 221 1.79 -3.65 -3.47
CA LEU A 221 1.67 -4.93 -4.17
C LEU A 221 0.23 -5.44 -4.31
N ILE A 222 -0.79 -4.71 -3.84
CA ILE A 222 -2.18 -5.07 -4.12
C ILE A 222 -2.39 -5.09 -5.65
N PRO A 223 -2.84 -6.21 -6.25
CA PRO A 223 -2.93 -6.35 -7.70
C PRO A 223 -4.17 -5.68 -8.30
N VAL A 224 -4.33 -4.37 -8.06
CA VAL A 224 -5.44 -3.53 -8.52
C VAL A 224 -4.93 -2.20 -9.07
N GLY A 225 -5.53 -1.74 -10.18
CA GLY A 225 -5.32 -0.38 -10.69
C GLY A 225 -3.88 -0.16 -11.13
N GLN A 226 -3.34 1.02 -10.79
CA GLN A 226 -1.98 1.47 -11.14
C GLN A 226 -0.98 1.27 -9.98
N LEU A 227 -1.35 0.48 -8.97
CA LEU A 227 -0.39 0.07 -7.94
C LEU A 227 0.67 -0.84 -8.57
N ASP A 228 1.82 -0.96 -7.91
CA ASP A 228 2.95 -1.79 -8.36
C ASP A 228 2.53 -3.24 -8.64
N GLY A 229 1.76 -3.83 -7.72
CA GLY A 229 1.18 -5.16 -7.91
C GLY A 229 0.19 -5.22 -9.07
N GLY A 230 -0.46 -4.11 -9.40
CA GLY A 230 -1.31 -3.95 -10.58
C GLY A 230 -0.48 -4.04 -11.88
N HIS A 231 0.63 -3.31 -11.96
CA HIS A 231 1.58 -3.37 -13.09
C HIS A 231 2.13 -4.79 -13.26
N VAL A 232 2.58 -5.42 -12.17
CA VAL A 232 3.11 -6.80 -12.17
C VAL A 232 2.04 -7.79 -12.61
N ALA A 233 0.86 -7.78 -11.99
CA ALA A 233 -0.21 -8.71 -12.33
C ALA A 233 -0.75 -8.50 -13.75
N TYR A 234 -0.85 -7.26 -14.22
CA TYR A 234 -1.28 -6.97 -15.59
C TYR A 234 -0.25 -7.44 -16.61
N SER A 235 1.05 -7.27 -16.35
CA SER A 235 2.10 -7.78 -17.24
C SER A 235 2.05 -9.30 -17.40
N LEU A 236 1.67 -10.04 -16.34
CA LEU A 236 1.63 -11.50 -16.34
C LEU A 236 0.33 -12.08 -16.91
N PHE A 237 -0.82 -11.49 -16.58
CA PHE A 237 -2.14 -12.03 -16.92
C PHE A 237 -2.90 -11.21 -17.98
N GLY A 238 -2.35 -10.08 -18.41
CA GLY A 238 -2.96 -9.16 -19.36
C GLY A 238 -4.35 -8.72 -18.92
N GLN A 239 -5.28 -8.64 -19.88
CA GLN A 239 -6.66 -8.23 -19.62
C GLN A 239 -7.43 -9.14 -18.65
N ARG A 240 -6.97 -10.39 -18.42
CA ARG A 240 -7.62 -11.29 -17.44
C ARG A 240 -7.48 -10.76 -16.02
N GLN A 241 -6.39 -10.03 -15.71
CA GLN A 241 -6.21 -9.37 -14.42
C GLN A 241 -7.34 -8.37 -14.14
N ASN A 242 -7.85 -7.65 -15.14
CA ASN A 242 -8.97 -6.72 -14.94
C ASN A 242 -10.26 -7.42 -14.46
N ARG A 243 -10.44 -8.72 -14.76
CA ARG A 243 -11.56 -9.51 -14.23
C ARG A 243 -11.34 -9.84 -12.76
N PHE A 244 -10.13 -10.25 -12.39
CA PHE A 244 -9.77 -10.56 -11.01
C PHE A 244 -9.77 -9.31 -10.12
N ALA A 245 -9.19 -8.21 -10.59
CA ALA A 245 -9.13 -6.93 -9.88
C ALA A 245 -10.52 -6.35 -9.58
N ARG A 246 -11.55 -6.66 -10.38
CA ARG A 246 -12.94 -6.27 -10.05
C ARG A 246 -13.43 -6.90 -8.75
N TRP A 247 -13.11 -8.18 -8.52
CA TRP A 247 -13.47 -8.87 -7.29
C TRP A 247 -12.58 -8.44 -6.13
N LEU A 248 -11.29 -8.24 -6.38
CA LEU A 248 -10.33 -7.87 -5.35
C LEU A 248 -10.61 -6.50 -4.71
N LYS A 249 -11.31 -5.59 -5.42
CA LYS A 249 -11.80 -4.33 -4.83
C LYS A 249 -12.76 -4.51 -3.66
N PHE A 250 -13.40 -5.68 -3.54
CA PHE A 250 -14.25 -6.00 -2.39
C PHE A 250 -13.45 -6.57 -1.21
N ALA A 251 -12.18 -6.94 -1.39
CA ALA A 251 -11.36 -7.49 -0.31
C ALA A 251 -11.23 -6.53 0.90
N PRO A 252 -11.04 -5.20 0.73
CA PRO A 252 -11.06 -4.26 1.86
C PRO A 252 -12.37 -4.27 2.64
N VAL A 253 -13.52 -4.44 1.95
CA VAL A 253 -14.84 -4.51 2.60
C VAL A 253 -14.98 -5.82 3.38
N LEU A 254 -14.53 -6.94 2.81
CA LEU A 254 -14.52 -8.23 3.51
C LEU A 254 -13.62 -8.19 4.75
N LEU A 255 -12.46 -7.54 4.65
CA LEU A 255 -11.53 -7.37 5.75
C LEU A 255 -12.04 -6.38 6.80
N LEU A 256 -12.80 -5.36 6.39
CA LEU A 256 -13.55 -4.49 7.30
C LEU A 256 -14.58 -5.30 8.09
N ILE A 257 -15.38 -6.13 7.43
CA ILE A 257 -16.37 -7.00 8.10
C ILE A 257 -15.67 -7.98 9.05
N TYR A 258 -14.58 -8.60 8.60
CA TYR A 258 -13.77 -9.50 9.43
C TYR A 258 -13.28 -8.79 10.71
N ASN A 259 -12.65 -7.62 10.59
CA ASN A 259 -12.17 -6.85 11.74
C ASN A 259 -13.32 -6.33 12.61
N PHE A 260 -14.46 -5.97 12.01
CA PHE A 260 -15.66 -5.59 12.75
C PHE A 260 -16.16 -6.75 13.62
N VAL A 261 -16.26 -7.96 13.06
CA VAL A 261 -16.70 -9.15 13.81
C VAL A 261 -15.72 -9.51 14.91
N LEU A 262 -14.41 -9.42 14.64
CA LEU A 262 -13.39 -9.79 15.62
C LEU A 262 -13.22 -8.77 16.76
N HIS A 263 -13.19 -7.48 16.43
CA HIS A 263 -12.77 -6.44 17.38
C HIS A 263 -13.89 -5.49 17.81
N MET A 264 -14.85 -5.17 16.93
CA MET A 264 -15.95 -4.22 17.24
C MET A 264 -17.17 -4.90 17.86
N LEU A 265 -17.53 -6.09 17.39
CA LEU A 265 -18.71 -6.81 17.88
C LEU A 265 -18.66 -7.15 19.38
N PRO A 266 -17.50 -7.51 19.98
CA PRO A 266 -17.40 -7.69 21.43
C PRO A 266 -17.77 -6.41 22.21
N ALA A 267 -17.28 -5.25 21.77
CA ALA A 267 -17.58 -3.96 22.38
C ALA A 267 -19.08 -3.63 22.30
N LEU A 268 -19.69 -3.85 21.13
CA LEU A 268 -21.13 -3.64 20.93
C LEU A 268 -21.98 -4.56 21.81
N ARG A 269 -21.58 -5.83 22.00
CA ARG A 269 -22.28 -6.77 22.88
C ARG A 269 -22.21 -6.33 24.34
N GLN A 270 -21.05 -5.84 24.79
CA GLN A 270 -20.90 -5.32 26.15
C GLN A 270 -21.73 -4.05 26.36
N ALA A 271 -21.70 -3.12 25.39
CA ALA A 271 -22.49 -1.92 25.42
C ALA A 271 -24.01 -2.19 25.38
N ALA A 272 -24.44 -3.23 24.67
CA ALA A 272 -25.84 -3.66 24.66
C ALA A 272 -26.29 -4.24 26.02
N ALA A 273 -25.39 -4.91 26.74
CA ALA A 273 -25.69 -5.48 28.06
C ALA A 273 -25.60 -4.47 29.21
N GLY A 274 -24.63 -3.56 29.16
CA GLY A 274 -24.31 -2.64 30.26
C GLY A 274 -24.61 -1.16 30.00
N GLY A 275 -24.87 -0.77 28.75
CA GLY A 275 -24.96 0.62 28.30
C GLY A 275 -23.68 1.12 27.63
N ILE A 276 -23.82 2.07 26.70
CA ILE A 276 -22.68 2.65 25.96
C ILE A 276 -21.76 3.44 26.90
N SER A 277 -22.33 4.24 27.80
CA SER A 277 -21.57 5.11 28.72
C SER A 277 -20.82 4.36 29.81
N SER A 278 -21.21 3.11 30.11
CA SER A 278 -20.56 2.27 31.11
C SER A 278 -19.46 1.38 30.53
N THR A 279 -19.35 1.29 29.19
CA THR A 279 -18.35 0.48 28.52
C THR A 279 -17.04 1.26 28.42
N PRO A 280 -15.93 0.78 29.03
CA PRO A 280 -14.65 1.49 29.02
C PRO A 280 -14.11 1.70 27.60
N ILE A 281 -13.35 2.79 27.41
CA ILE A 281 -12.79 3.13 26.10
C ILE A 281 -11.84 2.07 25.56
N GLN A 282 -11.15 1.33 26.44
CA GLN A 282 -10.24 0.22 26.10
C GLN A 282 -10.97 -0.95 25.42
N VAL A 283 -12.29 -1.09 25.65
CA VAL A 283 -13.11 -2.10 24.96
C VAL A 283 -13.42 -1.64 23.54
N TRP A 284 -13.65 -0.34 23.34
CA TRP A 284 -13.94 0.24 22.03
C TRP A 284 -12.70 0.38 21.15
N MET A 285 -11.54 0.64 21.76
CA MET A 285 -10.31 1.02 21.04
C MET A 285 -9.83 -0.03 20.01
N PRO A 286 -9.84 -1.34 20.32
CA PRO A 286 -9.48 -2.37 19.33
C PRO A 286 -10.44 -2.39 18.14
N GLY A 287 -11.74 -2.25 18.43
CA GLY A 287 -12.80 -2.22 17.43
C GLY A 287 -12.66 -1.01 16.51
N ILE A 288 -12.52 0.18 17.09
CA ILE A 288 -12.39 1.43 16.33
C ILE A 288 -11.13 1.38 15.48
N SER A 289 -9.96 1.13 16.08
CA SER A 289 -8.68 1.16 15.37
C SER A 289 -8.62 0.16 14.21
N SER A 290 -8.99 -1.10 14.43
CA SER A 290 -8.89 -2.12 13.37
C SER A 290 -9.88 -1.90 12.22
N VAL A 291 -11.10 -1.42 12.51
CA VAL A 291 -12.11 -1.10 11.48
C VAL A 291 -11.68 0.13 10.67
N MET A 292 -11.12 1.15 11.32
CA MET A 292 -10.65 2.36 10.64
C MET A 292 -9.58 2.07 9.59
N ASN A 293 -8.67 1.12 9.85
CA ASN A 293 -7.61 0.74 8.91
C ASN A 293 -8.17 0.32 7.54
N TRP A 294 -9.14 -0.60 7.54
CA TRP A 294 -9.76 -1.09 6.31
C TRP A 294 -10.79 -0.13 5.74
N PHE A 295 -11.44 0.68 6.58
CA PHE A 295 -12.31 1.76 6.12
C PHE A 295 -11.54 2.77 5.27
N PHE A 296 -10.40 3.27 5.77
CA PHE A 296 -9.59 4.23 5.04
C PHE A 296 -8.99 3.63 3.77
N LEU A 297 -8.52 2.38 3.81
CA LEU A 297 -8.00 1.72 2.62
C LEU A 297 -9.09 1.45 1.58
N ALA A 298 -10.29 1.04 2.00
CA ALA A 298 -11.44 0.89 1.10
C ALA A 298 -11.81 2.23 0.45
N LEU A 299 -11.79 3.33 1.22
CA LEU A 299 -12.04 4.68 0.74
C LEU A 299 -10.98 5.12 -0.28
N LEU A 300 -9.70 4.87 0.02
CA LEU A 300 -8.58 5.18 -0.88
C LEU A 300 -8.71 4.42 -2.21
N ILE A 301 -8.94 3.10 -2.16
CA ILE A 301 -9.10 2.26 -3.35
C ILE A 301 -10.34 2.69 -4.16
N PHE A 302 -11.42 3.10 -3.48
CA PHE A 302 -12.61 3.63 -4.13
C PHE A 302 -12.30 4.92 -4.90
N PHE A 303 -11.64 5.90 -4.27
CA PHE A 303 -11.28 7.16 -4.93
C PHE A 303 -10.24 6.98 -6.03
N MET A 304 -9.21 6.16 -5.81
CA MET A 304 -8.24 5.82 -6.86
C MET A 304 -8.91 5.13 -8.04
N GLY A 305 -9.85 4.21 -7.78
CA GLY A 305 -10.65 3.57 -8.82
C GLY A 305 -11.52 4.55 -9.61
N ARG A 306 -11.98 5.63 -8.97
CA ARG A 306 -12.79 6.69 -9.60
C ARG A 306 -11.93 7.67 -10.41
N ALA A 307 -10.74 8.03 -9.91
CA ALA A 307 -9.84 9.00 -10.54
C ALA A 307 -8.98 8.40 -11.66
N GLY A 308 -8.43 7.20 -11.44
CA GLY A 308 -7.51 6.53 -12.38
C GLY A 308 -8.20 5.63 -13.41
N GLY A 309 -9.52 5.42 -13.28
CA GLY A 309 -10.24 4.38 -14.00
C GLY A 309 -9.92 3.01 -13.40
N GLY A 310 -10.92 2.31 -12.90
CA GLY A 310 -10.72 1.07 -12.15
C GLY A 310 -10.09 -0.12 -12.91
N LYS A 311 -9.66 0.06 -14.16
CA LYS A 311 -8.96 -0.94 -14.99
C LYS A 311 -7.51 -0.47 -15.17
N HIS A 312 -6.59 -1.42 -15.23
CA HIS A 312 -5.22 -1.11 -15.58
C HIS A 312 -5.15 -0.58 -17.04
N PRO A 313 -4.43 0.52 -17.32
CA PRO A 313 -4.22 1.02 -18.68
C PRO A 313 -3.62 -0.07 -19.59
N PRO A 314 -4.08 -0.21 -20.85
CA PRO A 314 -3.49 -1.19 -21.74
C PRO A 314 -2.03 -0.86 -22.07
N VAL A 315 -1.26 -1.91 -22.33
CA VAL A 315 0.08 -1.84 -22.92
C VAL A 315 -0.08 -1.82 -24.43
N ASP A 316 0.65 -0.95 -25.13
CA ASP A 316 0.50 -0.76 -26.58
C ASP A 316 0.98 -2.00 -27.37
N GLU A 317 2.02 -2.70 -26.89
CA GLU A 317 2.40 -4.04 -27.35
C GLU A 317 1.53 -5.11 -26.68
N THR A 318 0.28 -5.25 -27.12
CA THR A 318 -0.76 -6.09 -26.51
C THR A 318 -0.44 -7.60 -26.44
N HIS A 319 0.66 -8.06 -27.03
CA HIS A 319 0.97 -9.48 -27.24
C HIS A 319 2.44 -9.89 -27.07
N ALA A 320 3.33 -9.02 -26.58
CA ALA A 320 4.71 -9.44 -26.30
C ALA A 320 4.73 -10.36 -25.07
N GLU A 321 4.96 -11.66 -25.27
CA GLU A 321 5.13 -12.59 -24.16
C GLU A 321 6.31 -12.17 -23.28
N LEU A 322 6.09 -12.13 -21.97
CA LEU A 322 7.16 -11.93 -21.00
C LEU A 322 8.26 -12.98 -21.18
N SER A 323 9.51 -12.58 -21.03
CA SER A 323 10.62 -13.54 -21.02
C SER A 323 10.48 -14.52 -19.84
N PRO A 324 11.04 -15.75 -19.93
CA PRO A 324 10.93 -16.73 -18.84
C PRO A 324 11.42 -16.21 -17.49
N VAL A 325 12.53 -15.46 -17.47
CA VAL A 325 13.08 -14.84 -16.25
C VAL A 325 12.09 -13.82 -15.66
N ARG A 326 11.48 -13.00 -16.52
CA ARG A 326 10.47 -12.03 -16.10
C ARG A 326 9.19 -12.67 -15.58
N LYS A 327 8.76 -13.79 -16.16
CA LYS A 327 7.65 -14.59 -15.60
C LYS A 327 7.98 -15.03 -14.16
N VAL A 328 9.22 -15.45 -13.89
CA VAL A 328 9.66 -15.79 -12.51
C VAL A 328 9.65 -14.55 -11.60
N VAL A 329 10.20 -13.42 -12.04
CA VAL A 329 10.17 -12.16 -11.26
C VAL A 329 8.74 -11.76 -10.91
N ALA A 330 7.82 -11.82 -11.88
CA ALA A 330 6.41 -11.52 -11.65
C ALA A 330 5.80 -12.44 -10.57
N VAL A 331 6.04 -13.75 -10.67
CA VAL A 331 5.55 -14.71 -9.69
C VAL A 331 6.15 -14.47 -8.31
N VAL A 332 7.46 -14.25 -8.20
CA VAL A 332 8.15 -13.96 -6.93
C VAL A 332 7.56 -12.69 -6.28
N THR A 333 7.34 -11.63 -7.05
CA THR A 333 6.76 -10.38 -6.55
C THR A 333 5.30 -10.56 -6.09
N LEU A 334 4.51 -11.40 -6.76
CA LEU A 334 3.15 -11.74 -6.31
C LEU A 334 3.15 -12.69 -5.10
N LEU A 335 4.13 -13.58 -4.96
CA LEU A 335 4.30 -14.38 -3.74
C LEU A 335 4.72 -13.51 -2.56
N LEU A 336 5.54 -12.48 -2.81
CA LEU A 336 5.89 -11.48 -1.81
C LEU A 336 4.64 -10.75 -1.28
N PHE A 337 3.69 -10.39 -2.15
CA PHE A 337 2.38 -9.86 -1.70
C PHE A 337 1.68 -10.80 -0.71
N VAL A 338 1.64 -12.10 -1.01
CA VAL A 338 1.02 -13.10 -0.13
C VAL A 338 1.80 -13.21 1.19
N ALA A 339 3.13 -13.20 1.14
CA ALA A 339 3.99 -13.28 2.31
C ALA A 339 3.85 -12.04 3.23
N LEU A 340 3.55 -10.88 2.65
CA LEU A 340 3.35 -9.62 3.36
C LEU A 340 1.88 -9.34 3.74
N PHE A 341 0.94 -10.21 3.38
CA PHE A 341 -0.48 -10.00 3.64
C PHE A 341 -0.76 -9.85 5.15
N MET A 342 -1.38 -8.72 5.53
CA MET A 342 -1.73 -8.39 6.92
C MET A 342 -3.25 -8.13 7.03
N PRO A 343 -4.07 -9.11 7.47
CA PRO A 343 -5.53 -8.94 7.53
C PRO A 343 -5.98 -7.95 8.61
N SER A 344 -5.17 -7.71 9.62
CA SER A 344 -5.35 -6.62 10.58
C SER A 344 -4.02 -5.88 10.69
N PRO A 345 -3.85 -4.73 10.00
CA PRO A 345 -2.58 -4.01 9.97
C PRO A 345 -2.08 -3.61 11.35
N TRP A 346 -2.92 -3.05 12.21
CA TRP A 346 -2.59 -2.85 13.61
C TRP A 346 -3.87 -2.72 14.44
N VAL A 347 -3.76 -3.01 15.72
CA VAL A 347 -4.87 -2.89 16.67
C VAL A 347 -4.37 -2.14 17.89
N VAL A 348 -5.15 -1.17 18.35
CA VAL A 348 -4.86 -0.36 19.54
C VAL A 348 -5.69 -0.93 20.69
N TYR A 349 -5.02 -1.39 21.75
CA TYR A 349 -5.64 -1.98 22.95
C TYR A 349 -5.63 -1.02 24.13
#